data_AF-A0A535ZWX1-F1
#
_entry.id   AF-A0A535ZWX1-F1
#
_cell.length_a   1.000
_cell.length_b   1.000
_cell.length_c   1.000
_cell.angle_alpha   90.00
_cell.angle_beta   90.00
_cell.angle_gamma   90.00
#
_symmetry.space_group_name_H-M   'P 1'
#
loop_
_entity.id
_entity.type
_entity.pdbx_description
1 polymer ?
#
loop_
_entity_poly.entity_id
_entity_poly.type
_entity_poly.pdbx_seq_one_letter_code
_entity_poly.pdbx_strand_id
1 'polypeptide(L)'
;MLTRLAARFGPRDWYEELLEADLLTELLGDDPGEPMRQRTLVILERWLGSRAAGLAGAEIDELRRMVAVPRAIGTEVAPYAQKSLARLHDDGVRIVLVSNTLWTGDDELRADIADLGLGWIVDGVVTSHSIGFRKPHRAIFDRALALAGASPHESFMVGDEPY
;
A
#
# COMPACT_ATOMS: atom_id res chain seq x y z
N MET A 1 -8.94 5.98 17.38
CA MET A 1 -9.05 6.41 15.97
C MET A 1 -9.99 7.61 15.82
N LEU A 2 -11.27 7.50 16.20
CA LEU A 2 -12.27 8.58 16.10
C LEU A 2 -11.82 9.94 16.66
N THR A 3 -11.20 9.97 17.84
CA THR A 3 -10.68 11.22 18.43
C THR A 3 -9.63 11.90 17.55
N ARG A 4 -8.75 11.13 16.88
CA ARG A 4 -7.75 11.68 15.97
C ARG A 4 -8.40 12.23 14.70
N LEU A 5 -9.39 11.51 14.17
CA LEU A 5 -10.17 11.97 13.00
C LEU A 5 -10.91 13.28 13.31
N ALA A 6 -11.62 13.34 14.44
CA ALA A 6 -12.34 14.52 14.87
C ALA A 6 -11.40 15.73 15.10
N ALA A 7 -10.21 15.49 15.65
CA ALA A 7 -9.20 16.52 15.81
C ALA A 7 -8.67 17.06 14.46
N ARG A 8 -8.60 16.21 13.41
CA ARG A 8 -8.05 16.59 12.10
C ARG A 8 -9.07 17.16 11.12
N PHE A 9 -10.26 16.58 11.03
CA PHE A 9 -11.28 16.90 10.02
C PHE A 9 -12.60 17.44 10.62
N GLY A 10 -12.60 17.72 11.92
CA GLY A 10 -13.78 18.13 12.68
C GLY A 10 -14.70 16.95 13.03
N PRO A 11 -15.72 17.16 13.88
CA PRO A 11 -16.72 16.14 14.16
C PRO A 11 -17.52 15.81 12.89
N ARG A 12 -17.73 14.52 12.63
CA ARG A 12 -18.51 14.00 11.49
C ARG A 12 -19.39 12.84 11.99
N ASP A 13 -20.58 12.73 11.43
CA ASP A 13 -21.57 11.67 11.71
C ASP A 13 -21.25 10.35 11.00
N TRP A 14 -20.48 10.41 9.90
CA TRP A 14 -20.14 9.24 9.07
C TRP A 14 -18.86 8.50 9.48
N TYR A 15 -18.15 8.91 10.55
CA TYR A 15 -16.88 8.26 10.90
C TYR A 15 -17.02 6.80 11.25
N GLU A 16 -18.00 6.43 12.08
CA GLU A 16 -18.21 5.04 12.47
C GLU A 16 -18.61 4.20 11.25
N GLU A 17 -19.49 4.74 10.41
CA GLU A 17 -19.90 4.10 9.18
C GLU A 17 -18.72 3.85 8.22
N LEU A 18 -17.75 4.78 8.12
CA LEU A 18 -16.55 4.58 7.31
C LEU A 18 -15.71 3.39 7.81
N LEU A 19 -15.60 3.24 9.13
CA LEU A 19 -14.79 2.19 9.75
C LEU A 19 -15.44 0.81 9.64
N GLU A 20 -16.77 0.77 9.53
CA GLU A 20 -17.56 -0.44 9.37
C GLU A 20 -17.84 -0.77 7.89
N ALA A 21 -17.62 0.18 6.98
CA ALA A 21 -17.90 0.00 5.56
C ALA A 21 -17.02 -1.10 4.95
N ASP A 22 -17.67 -2.14 4.41
CA ASP A 22 -17.01 -3.12 3.56
C ASP A 22 -16.79 -2.56 2.15
N LEU A 23 -15.73 -1.76 2.01
CA LEU A 23 -15.29 -1.26 0.70
C LEU A 23 -14.44 -2.29 -0.06
N LEU A 24 -14.13 -3.44 0.55
CA LEU A 24 -13.20 -4.42 -0.02
C LEU A 24 -13.69 -4.93 -1.37
N THR A 25 -14.99 -5.24 -1.47
CA THR A 25 -15.59 -5.75 -2.70
C THR A 25 -15.46 -4.76 -3.86
N GLU A 26 -15.73 -3.48 -3.62
CA GLU A 26 -15.58 -2.43 -4.64
C GLU A 26 -14.11 -2.23 -5.04
N LEU A 27 -13.21 -2.26 -4.05
CA LEU A 27 -11.77 -2.09 -4.24
C LEU A 27 -11.13 -3.22 -5.06
N LEU A 28 -11.66 -4.44 -4.93
CA LEU A 28 -11.20 -5.62 -5.66
C LEU A 28 -11.84 -5.75 -7.04
N GLY A 29 -12.97 -5.07 -7.29
CA GLY A 29 -13.58 -5.05 -8.61
C GLY A 29 -12.63 -4.46 -9.66
N ASP A 30 -12.52 -5.11 -10.82
CA ASP A 30 -11.80 -4.56 -11.95
C ASP A 30 -12.73 -3.76 -12.88
N ASP A 31 -12.19 -2.69 -13.44
CA ASP A 31 -12.81 -2.01 -14.59
C ASP A 31 -12.27 -2.66 -15.88
N PRO A 32 -13.12 -3.24 -16.74
CA PRO A 32 -12.67 -3.80 -18.01
C PRO A 32 -11.91 -2.80 -18.91
N GLY A 33 -12.17 -1.50 -18.78
CA GLY A 33 -11.47 -0.44 -19.52
C GLY A 33 -10.10 -0.07 -18.96
N GLU A 34 -9.88 -0.29 -17.67
CA GLU A 34 -8.60 -0.05 -16.99
C GLU A 34 -8.27 -1.23 -16.05
N PRO A 35 -7.93 -2.41 -16.61
CA PRO A 35 -7.65 -3.59 -15.80
C PRO A 35 -6.49 -3.31 -14.84
N MET A 36 -6.57 -3.85 -13.62
CA MET A 36 -5.54 -3.70 -12.57
C MET A 36 -5.38 -2.28 -12.01
N ARG A 37 -6.18 -1.30 -12.42
CA ARG A 37 -6.14 0.05 -11.83
C ARG A 37 -6.44 -0.02 -10.34
N GLN A 38 -5.58 0.60 -9.53
CA GLN A 38 -5.85 0.81 -8.12
C GLN A 38 -6.78 2.01 -7.96
N ARG A 39 -7.96 1.78 -7.39
CA ARG A 39 -9.07 2.74 -7.35
C ARG A 39 -9.45 3.20 -5.94
N THR A 40 -8.56 3.02 -4.97
CA THR A 40 -8.84 3.31 -3.55
C THR A 40 -9.39 4.70 -3.33
N LEU A 41 -8.70 5.72 -3.84
CA LEU A 41 -9.13 7.10 -3.66
C LEU A 41 -10.43 7.41 -4.41
N VAL A 42 -10.66 6.81 -5.57
CA VAL A 42 -11.90 6.99 -6.36
C VAL A 42 -13.09 6.40 -5.62
N ILE A 43 -12.94 5.20 -5.06
CA ILE A 43 -14.01 4.53 -4.29
C ILE A 43 -14.29 5.30 -3.00
N LEU A 44 -13.24 5.72 -2.29
CA LEU A 44 -13.38 6.51 -1.07
C LEU A 44 -14.03 7.88 -1.36
N GLU A 45 -13.64 8.54 -2.44
CA GLU A 45 -14.25 9.80 -2.89
C GLU A 45 -15.73 9.64 -3.21
N ARG A 46 -16.11 8.59 -3.96
CA ARG A 46 -17.50 8.28 -4.26
C ARG A 46 -18.31 8.01 -2.98
N TRP A 47 -17.76 7.24 -2.06
CA TRP A 47 -18.39 6.92 -0.78
C TRP A 47 -18.57 8.16 0.10
N LEU A 48 -17.58 9.05 0.15
CA LEU A 48 -17.67 10.31 0.87
C LEU A 48 -18.64 11.30 0.20
N GLY A 49 -18.67 11.31 -1.13
CA GLY A 49 -19.54 12.16 -1.94
C GLY A 49 -21.03 11.89 -1.72
N SER A 50 -21.43 10.62 -1.53
CA SER A 50 -22.83 10.28 -1.21
C SER A 50 -23.29 10.77 0.16
N ARG A 51 -22.35 11.23 1.01
CA ARG A 51 -22.60 11.75 2.37
C ARG A 51 -22.36 13.24 2.49
N ALA A 52 -22.11 13.94 1.38
CA ALA A 52 -21.75 15.35 1.35
C ALA A 52 -20.59 15.70 2.33
N ALA A 53 -19.60 14.81 2.46
CA ALA A 53 -18.52 14.94 3.43
C ALA A 53 -17.66 16.21 3.23
N GLY A 54 -17.61 16.73 1.99
CA GLY A 54 -16.90 17.96 1.66
C GLY A 54 -15.37 17.85 1.69
N LEU A 55 -14.83 16.62 1.58
CA LEU A 55 -13.39 16.37 1.45
C LEU A 55 -13.04 16.14 -0.03
N ALA A 56 -11.85 16.57 -0.44
CA ALA A 56 -11.36 16.34 -1.80
C ALA A 56 -9.85 16.09 -1.86
N GLY A 57 -9.42 15.40 -2.91
CA GLY A 57 -7.99 15.25 -3.24
C GLY A 57 -7.11 14.79 -2.08
N ALA A 58 -6.18 15.64 -1.67
CA ALA A 58 -5.20 15.33 -0.62
C ALA A 58 -5.84 15.01 0.75
N GLU A 59 -7.01 15.57 1.06
CA GLU A 59 -7.72 15.31 2.31
C GLU A 59 -8.24 13.88 2.38
N ILE A 60 -8.67 13.33 1.24
CA ILE A 60 -9.15 11.94 1.13
C ILE A 60 -8.00 10.96 1.34
N ASP A 61 -6.84 11.24 0.73
CA ASP A 61 -5.66 10.40 0.92
C ASP A 61 -5.11 10.50 2.35
N GLU A 62 -5.21 11.67 3.00
CA GLU A 62 -4.89 11.80 4.42
C GLU A 62 -5.88 11.04 5.31
N LEU A 63 -7.17 11.11 5.03
CA LEU A 63 -8.18 10.32 5.75
C LEU A 63 -7.89 8.82 5.63
N ARG A 64 -7.61 8.33 4.41
CA ARG A 64 -7.19 6.94 4.15
C ARG A 64 -6.01 6.56 5.04
N ARG A 65 -4.97 7.39 5.12
CA ARG A 65 -3.81 7.15 5.99
C ARG A 65 -4.19 7.02 7.46
N MET A 66 -5.05 7.89 7.95
CA MET A 66 -5.42 7.91 9.37
C MET A 66 -6.27 6.72 9.80
N VAL A 67 -7.01 6.12 8.86
CA VAL A 67 -7.84 4.93 9.11
C VAL A 67 -7.15 3.61 8.74
N ALA A 68 -6.05 3.67 8.00
CA ALA A 68 -5.25 2.48 7.68
C ALA A 68 -4.68 1.88 8.97
N VAL A 69 -4.90 0.57 9.15
CA VAL A 69 -4.27 -0.20 10.23
C VAL A 69 -2.84 -0.54 9.79
N PRO A 70 -1.81 -0.20 10.59
CA PRO A 70 -0.43 -0.60 10.32
C PRO A 70 -0.33 -2.11 10.11
N ARG A 71 0.29 -2.55 9.02
CA ARG A 71 0.40 -3.98 8.70
C ARG A 71 1.35 -4.71 9.64
N ALA A 72 2.28 -4.00 10.28
CA ALA A 72 3.12 -4.60 11.31
C ALA A 72 2.31 -5.16 12.49
N ILE A 73 1.08 -4.68 12.70
CA ILE A 73 0.18 -5.23 13.73
C ILE A 73 -0.37 -6.57 13.26
N GLY A 74 0.02 -7.65 13.94
CA GLY A 74 -0.48 -9.00 13.67
C GLY A 74 0.16 -9.70 12.46
N THR A 75 1.18 -9.09 11.85
CA THR A 75 2.03 -9.74 10.84
C THR A 75 3.31 -10.23 11.49
N GLU A 76 3.72 -11.45 11.15
CA GLU A 76 5.02 -11.98 11.53
C GLU A 76 5.91 -12.15 10.30
N VAL A 77 7.20 -11.90 10.47
CA VAL A 77 8.19 -12.18 9.44
C VAL A 77 8.35 -13.69 9.33
N ALA A 78 8.18 -14.23 8.12
CA ALA A 78 8.31 -15.66 7.87
C ALA A 78 9.66 -16.20 8.36
N PRO A 79 9.72 -17.45 8.87
CA PRO A 79 10.95 -18.06 9.31
C PRO A 79 12.06 -17.94 8.26
N TYR A 80 13.26 -17.55 8.71
CA TYR A 80 14.45 -17.35 7.88
C TYR A 80 14.39 -16.19 6.86
N ALA A 81 13.25 -15.53 6.64
CA ALA A 81 13.15 -14.45 5.66
C ALA A 81 14.16 -13.33 5.95
N GLN A 82 14.21 -12.85 7.20
CA GLN A 82 15.18 -11.82 7.60
C GLN A 82 16.63 -12.26 7.34
N LYS A 83 17.00 -13.48 7.73
CA LYS A 83 18.36 -14.00 7.54
C LYS A 83 18.73 -14.14 6.06
N SER A 84 17.81 -14.63 5.24
CA SER A 84 18.02 -14.81 3.80
C SER A 84 18.16 -13.47 3.08
N LEU A 85 17.28 -12.51 3.38
CA LEU A 85 17.33 -11.17 2.81
C LEU A 85 18.58 -10.41 3.26
N ALA A 86 18.95 -10.52 4.54
CA ALA A 86 20.21 -9.95 5.05
C ALA A 86 21.42 -10.47 4.28
N ARG A 87 21.48 -11.78 4.01
CA ARG A 87 22.58 -12.36 3.24
C ARG A 87 22.65 -11.81 1.82
N LEU A 88 21.51 -11.70 1.13
CA LEU A 88 21.46 -11.12 -0.22
C LEU A 88 21.89 -9.66 -0.22
N HIS A 89 21.44 -8.88 0.76
CA HIS A 89 21.84 -7.49 0.94
C HIS A 89 23.36 -7.37 1.19
N ASP A 90 23.93 -8.21 2.07
CA ASP A 90 25.38 -8.24 2.34
C ASP A 90 26.21 -8.63 1.09
N ASP A 91 25.63 -9.45 0.21
CA ASP A 91 26.23 -9.82 -1.08
C ASP A 91 26.00 -8.73 -2.17
N GLY A 92 25.41 -7.59 -1.82
CA GLY A 92 25.24 -6.42 -2.69
C GLY A 92 23.95 -6.41 -3.52
N VAL A 93 23.01 -7.32 -3.26
CA VAL A 93 21.72 -7.37 -3.96
C VAL A 93 20.77 -6.33 -3.37
N ARG A 94 20.21 -5.46 -4.23
CA ARG A 94 19.20 -4.48 -3.85
C ARG A 94 17.84 -5.14 -3.64
N ILE A 95 17.17 -4.82 -2.55
CA ILE A 95 15.90 -5.46 -2.17
C ILE A 95 14.77 -4.43 -2.18
N VAL A 96 13.84 -4.58 -3.13
CA VAL A 96 12.65 -3.72 -3.23
C VAL A 96 11.39 -4.56 -3.00
N LEU A 97 10.57 -4.14 -2.04
CA LEU A 97 9.28 -4.77 -1.77
C LEU A 97 8.22 -4.26 -2.75
N VAL A 98 7.54 -5.18 -3.44
CA VAL A 98 6.45 -4.86 -4.39
C VAL A 98 5.15 -5.52 -3.96
N SER A 99 4.19 -4.73 -3.49
CA SER A 99 2.96 -5.22 -2.84
C SER A 99 1.69 -4.65 -3.46
N ASN A 100 0.71 -5.54 -3.72
CA ASN A 100 -0.66 -5.11 -3.97
C ASN A 100 -1.28 -4.74 -2.63
N THR A 101 -1.58 -3.46 -2.42
CA THR A 101 -2.18 -2.94 -1.20
C THR A 101 -3.41 -2.14 -1.55
N LEU A 102 -4.50 -2.42 -0.85
CA LEU A 102 -5.75 -1.69 -1.07
C LEU A 102 -5.77 -0.35 -0.35
N TRP A 103 -5.17 -0.25 0.84
CA TRP A 103 -5.27 0.94 1.69
C TRP A 103 -3.92 1.53 2.12
N THR A 104 -2.81 0.89 1.79
CA THR A 104 -1.48 1.24 2.32
C THR A 104 -0.60 1.78 1.20
N GLY A 105 -0.05 2.99 1.34
CA GLY A 105 0.93 3.55 0.42
C GLY A 105 2.37 3.13 0.75
N ASP A 106 3.31 3.63 -0.06
CA ASP A 106 4.74 3.31 0.06
C ASP A 106 5.33 3.73 1.41
N ASP A 107 4.94 4.89 1.95
CA ASP A 107 5.52 5.44 3.18
C ASP A 107 5.04 4.67 4.41
N GLU A 108 3.77 4.32 4.45
CA GLU A 108 3.14 3.56 5.52
C GLU A 108 3.69 2.13 5.54
N LEU A 109 3.78 1.49 4.37
CA LEU A 109 4.37 0.15 4.29
C LEU A 109 5.87 0.18 4.62
N ARG A 110 6.61 1.25 4.29
CA ARG A 110 8.01 1.40 4.72
C ARG A 110 8.13 1.51 6.24
N ALA A 111 7.23 2.22 6.90
CA ALA A 111 7.18 2.28 8.36
C ALA A 111 6.88 0.90 8.96
N ASP A 112 5.90 0.17 8.40
CA ASP A 112 5.59 -1.20 8.83
C ASP A 112 6.82 -2.14 8.71
N ILE A 113 7.57 -2.04 7.61
CA ILE A 113 8.78 -2.85 7.39
C ILE A 113 9.90 -2.50 8.39
N ALA A 114 10.04 -1.23 8.77
CA ALA A 114 10.96 -0.82 9.82
C ALA A 114 10.55 -1.39 11.20
N ASP A 115 9.27 -1.34 11.54
CA ASP A 115 8.72 -1.89 12.79
C ASP A 115 8.88 -3.42 12.87
N LEU A 116 8.88 -4.09 11.72
CA LEU A 116 9.18 -5.53 11.60
C LEU A 116 10.69 -5.85 11.64
N GLY A 117 11.56 -4.86 11.85
CA GLY A 117 13.02 -5.06 11.95
C GLY A 117 13.74 -5.28 10.61
N LEU A 118 13.06 -5.02 9.49
CA LEU A 118 13.57 -5.23 8.13
C LEU A 118 13.98 -3.93 7.43
N GLY A 119 13.76 -2.77 8.06
CA GLY A 119 13.98 -1.45 7.45
C GLY A 119 15.41 -1.16 6.99
N TRP A 120 16.40 -1.86 7.51
CA TRP A 120 17.80 -1.75 7.06
C TRP A 120 18.14 -2.68 5.88
N ILE A 121 17.29 -3.67 5.60
CA ILE A 121 17.47 -4.65 4.52
C ILE A 121 16.72 -4.22 3.26
N VAL A 122 15.56 -3.59 3.43
CA VAL A 122 14.67 -3.20 2.32
C VAL A 122 15.02 -1.80 1.83
N ASP A 123 15.57 -1.72 0.61
CA ASP A 123 16.02 -0.50 -0.05
C ASP A 123 14.89 0.36 -0.62
N GLY A 124 13.75 -0.27 -0.91
CA GLY A 124 12.62 0.39 -1.54
C GLY A 124 11.31 -0.33 -1.27
N VAL A 125 10.23 0.43 -1.33
CA VAL A 125 8.85 -0.08 -1.22
C VAL A 125 8.05 0.50 -2.35
N VAL A 126 7.29 -0.36 -3.03
CA VAL A 126 6.34 -0.01 -4.08
C VAL A 126 5.02 -0.69 -3.81
N THR A 127 3.98 0.11 -3.71
CA THR A 127 2.61 -0.31 -3.48
C THR A 127 1.73 -0.04 -4.69
N SER A 128 0.71 -0.87 -4.90
CA SER A 128 -0.29 -0.60 -5.93
C SER A 128 -1.07 0.69 -5.66
N HIS A 129 -1.25 1.07 -4.39
CA HIS A 129 -1.83 2.37 -4.00
C HIS A 129 -1.02 3.55 -4.55
N SER A 130 0.27 3.62 -4.24
CA SER A 130 1.11 4.74 -4.67
C SER A 130 1.32 4.78 -6.19
N ILE A 131 1.38 3.62 -6.85
CA ILE A 131 1.56 3.55 -8.32
C ILE A 131 0.28 3.69 -9.11
N GLY A 132 -0.87 3.45 -8.48
CA GLY A 132 -2.16 3.45 -9.15
C GLY A 132 -2.43 2.17 -9.95
N PHE A 133 -1.54 1.17 -9.92
CA PHE A 133 -1.71 -0.10 -10.63
C PHE A 133 -1.25 -1.30 -9.80
N ARG A 134 -2.05 -2.36 -9.83
CA ARG A 134 -1.75 -3.66 -9.21
C ARG A 134 -0.85 -4.50 -10.13
N LYS A 135 -0.05 -5.38 -9.54
CA LYS A 135 0.58 -6.50 -10.28
C LYS A 135 -0.53 -7.30 -11.00
N PRO A 136 -0.29 -7.76 -12.24
CA PRO A 136 0.97 -7.77 -12.97
C PRO A 136 1.21 -6.57 -13.91
N HIS A 137 0.54 -5.43 -13.70
CA HIS A 137 0.75 -4.26 -14.56
C HIS A 137 2.19 -3.73 -14.49
N ARG A 138 2.83 -3.47 -15.65
CA ARG A 138 4.26 -3.14 -15.74
C ARG A 138 4.71 -1.97 -14.87
N ALA A 139 3.85 -0.96 -14.68
CA ALA A 139 4.21 0.27 -13.96
C ALA A 139 4.75 0.02 -12.54
N ILE A 140 4.24 -1.01 -11.85
CA ILE A 140 4.67 -1.32 -10.49
C ILE A 140 6.10 -1.91 -10.48
N PHE A 141 6.45 -2.71 -11.49
CA PHE A 141 7.78 -3.27 -11.66
C PHE A 141 8.78 -2.23 -12.18
N ASP A 142 8.35 -1.38 -13.13
CA ASP A 142 9.16 -0.27 -13.64
C ASP A 142 9.59 0.67 -12.50
N ARG A 143 8.68 0.96 -11.56
CA ARG A 143 9.03 1.73 -10.35
C ARG A 143 10.04 1.00 -9.48
N ALA A 144 9.85 -0.29 -9.25
CA ALA A 144 10.73 -1.08 -8.39
C ALA A 144 12.16 -1.13 -8.94
N LEU A 145 12.30 -1.34 -10.26
CA LEU A 145 13.57 -1.31 -10.97
C LEU A 145 14.23 0.07 -10.87
N ALA A 146 13.47 1.15 -11.03
CA ALA A 146 13.98 2.51 -10.89
C ALA A 146 14.49 2.80 -9.47
N LEU A 147 13.82 2.30 -8.43
CA LEU A 147 14.28 2.41 -7.03
C LEU A 147 15.52 1.56 -6.76
N ALA A 148 15.61 0.38 -7.38
CA ALA A 148 16.77 -0.49 -7.26
C ALA A 148 18.00 0.04 -8.04
N GLY A 149 17.79 0.90 -9.04
CA GLY A 149 18.82 1.28 -10.00
C GLY A 149 19.25 0.12 -10.89
N ALA A 150 18.35 -0.84 -11.13
CA ALA A 150 18.61 -2.10 -11.82
C ALA A 150 17.78 -2.21 -13.10
N SER A 151 18.25 -3.03 -14.03
CA SER A 151 17.54 -3.39 -15.26
C SER A 151 16.71 -4.67 -15.09
N PRO A 152 15.74 -4.93 -15.97
CA PRO A 152 14.94 -6.16 -15.90
C PRO A 152 15.77 -7.45 -16.04
N HIS A 153 16.87 -7.43 -16.80
CA HIS A 153 17.65 -8.64 -17.12
C HIS A 153 18.60 -9.09 -15.99
N GLU A 154 18.87 -8.22 -15.03
CA GLU A 154 19.67 -8.52 -13.83
C GLU A 154 18.79 -8.66 -12.57
N SER A 155 17.47 -8.63 -12.74
CA SER A 155 16.51 -8.64 -11.64
C SER A 155 15.64 -9.89 -11.65
N PHE A 156 15.20 -10.31 -10.47
CA PHE A 156 14.22 -11.39 -10.31
C PHE A 156 13.11 -10.95 -9.35
N MET A 157 11.87 -11.31 -9.68
CA MET A 157 10.71 -11.11 -8.80
C MET A 157 10.45 -12.40 -8.03
N VAL A 158 10.33 -12.31 -6.70
CA VAL A 158 9.97 -13.43 -5.83
C VAL A 158 8.60 -13.17 -5.24
N GLY A 159 7.70 -14.14 -5.36
CA GLY A 159 6.36 -14.13 -4.79
C GLY A 159 5.83 -15.55 -4.62
N ASP A 160 4.84 -15.71 -3.77
CA ASP A 160 4.14 -16.96 -3.49
C ASP A 160 3.02 -17.26 -4.50
N GLU A 161 2.52 -16.25 -5.20
CA GLU A 161 1.50 -16.37 -6.24
C GLU A 161 2.11 -16.24 -7.64
N PRO A 162 1.89 -17.22 -8.54
CA PRO A 162 2.13 -17.02 -9.97
C PRO A 162 1.05 -16.10 -10.55
N TYR A 163 1.46 -15.21 -11.45
CA TYR A 163 0.60 -14.27 -12.17
C TYR A 163 0.36 -14.70 -13.62
#